data_AF-A0AB72Z375-F1
#
_entry.id   AF-A0AB72Z375-F1
#
_cell.length_a   1.000
_cell.length_b   1.000
_cell.length_c   1.000
_cell.angle_alpha   90.00
_cell.angle_beta   90.00
_cell.angle_gamma   90.00
#
_symmetry.space_group_name_H-M   'P 1'
#
loop_
_entity.id
_entity.type
_entity.pdbx_description
1 polymer ?
#
loop_
_entity_poly.entity_id
_entity_poly.type
_entity_poly.pdbx_seq_one_letter_code
_entity_poly.pdbx_strand_id
1 'polypeptide(L)'
;MQGVQLFTDTDGNVAQLTGWDCNDNMVATATNLHGPWSDFRPFTPEGSHTYQSQCDVIVPLDGDDQWHASRFLYVGDRWNPDDLGNSELVTLPIAIHERHAALTWHDSWDNGL
;
A
#
# COMPACT_ATOMS: atom_id res chain seq x y z
N MET A 1 3.62 13.84 -14.08
CA MET A 1 4.42 12.62 -13.84
C MET A 1 3.48 11.45 -13.59
N GLN A 2 3.98 10.23 -13.39
CA GLN A 2 3.13 9.02 -13.39
C GLN A 2 2.42 8.85 -12.04
N GLY A 3 1.12 8.56 -12.08
CA GLY A 3 0.36 8.24 -10.87
C GLY A 3 0.59 6.79 -10.48
N VAL A 4 1.01 6.58 -9.23
CA VAL A 4 0.82 5.29 -8.56
C VAL A 4 -0.51 5.37 -7.84
N GLN A 5 -1.46 4.52 -8.23
CA GLN A 5 -2.72 4.37 -7.53
C GLN A 5 -2.78 2.93 -7.06
N LEU A 6 -2.76 2.75 -5.75
CA LEU A 6 -3.05 1.46 -5.13
C LEU A 6 -4.57 1.30 -5.21
N PHE A 7 -5.01 0.29 -5.97
CA PHE A 7 -6.41 -0.07 -6.06
C PHE A 7 -6.65 -1.30 -5.21
N THR A 8 -7.62 -1.22 -4.31
CA THR A 8 -8.46 -2.36 -3.94
C THR A 8 -9.54 -2.48 -5.02
N ASP A 9 -9.51 -3.58 -5.80
CA ASP A 9 -10.24 -3.76 -7.06
C ASP A 9 -11.78 -3.91 -6.94
N THR A 10 -12.49 -3.42 -7.96
CA THR A 10 -13.87 -3.80 -8.33
C THR A 10 -14.00 -3.76 -9.86
N ASP A 11 -14.22 -4.86 -10.61
CA ASP A 11 -14.26 -6.28 -10.21
C ASP A 11 -13.50 -7.13 -11.27
N GLY A 12 -12.31 -7.66 -10.98
CA GLY A 12 -11.47 -8.29 -12.01
C GLY A 12 -10.63 -9.53 -11.65
N ASN A 13 -10.62 -9.95 -10.37
CA ASN A 13 -9.74 -10.98 -9.77
C ASN A 13 -8.34 -10.49 -9.33
N VAL A 14 -8.20 -9.24 -8.89
CA VAL A 14 -7.00 -8.83 -8.12
C VAL A 14 -7.33 -8.14 -6.78
N ALA A 15 -8.60 -7.93 -6.47
CA ALA A 15 -9.04 -7.79 -5.09
C ALA A 15 -9.08 -9.18 -4.44
N GLN A 16 -8.19 -9.42 -3.47
CA GLN A 16 -8.37 -10.50 -2.52
C GLN A 16 -9.48 -10.07 -1.54
N LEU A 17 -10.75 -10.31 -1.92
CA LEU A 17 -11.95 -9.93 -1.14
C LEU A 17 -12.15 -10.89 0.04
N THR A 18 -11.27 -10.80 1.03
CA THR A 18 -11.14 -11.73 2.16
C THR A 18 -11.85 -11.26 3.44
N GLY A 19 -12.64 -10.19 3.37
CA GLY A 19 -13.34 -9.63 4.52
C GLY A 19 -12.35 -9.05 5.54
N TRP A 20 -12.34 -9.58 6.76
CA TRP A 20 -11.39 -9.15 7.80
C TRP A 20 -10.00 -9.79 7.66
N ASP A 21 -9.91 -10.96 7.01
CA ASP A 21 -8.64 -11.67 6.87
C ASP A 21 -7.66 -10.86 6.01
N CYS A 22 -6.44 -10.66 6.50
CA CYS A 22 -5.39 -9.95 5.77
C CYS A 22 -4.88 -10.79 4.59
N ASN A 23 -4.38 -10.12 3.56
CA ASN A 23 -4.15 -10.71 2.24
C ASN A 23 -2.99 -9.99 1.51
N ASP A 24 -2.51 -10.52 0.39
CA ASP A 24 -1.42 -9.90 -0.36
C ASP A 24 -1.98 -8.75 -1.23
N ASN A 25 -1.75 -7.52 -0.77
CA ASN A 25 -2.21 -6.30 -1.43
C ASN A 25 -1.35 -6.00 -2.67
N MET A 26 -1.97 -5.34 -3.65
CA MET A 26 -1.44 -5.25 -5.01
C MET A 26 -1.38 -3.79 -5.50
N VAL A 27 -0.40 -3.48 -6.35
CA VAL A 27 -0.18 -2.15 -6.95
C VAL A 27 -0.27 -2.20 -8.47
N ALA A 28 -0.79 -1.13 -9.07
CA ALA A 28 -0.75 -0.86 -10.51
C ALA A 28 -0.27 0.57 -10.77
N THR A 29 0.27 0.84 -11.96
CA THR A 29 0.83 2.17 -12.31
C THR A 29 0.41 2.63 -13.70
N ALA A 30 0.19 3.94 -13.86
CA ALA A 30 -0.10 4.55 -15.15
C ALA A 30 0.47 5.97 -15.29
N THR A 31 0.71 6.40 -16.53
CA THR A 31 1.08 7.79 -16.86
C THR A 31 -0.11 8.75 -16.85
N ASN A 32 -1.34 8.21 -16.82
CA ASN A 32 -2.61 8.91 -16.88
C ASN A 32 -3.65 8.11 -16.09
N LEU A 33 -4.56 8.76 -15.36
CA LEU A 33 -5.61 8.09 -14.58
C LEU A 33 -6.55 7.22 -15.45
N HIS A 34 -6.72 7.58 -16.73
CA HIS A 34 -7.48 6.78 -17.70
C HIS A 34 -6.69 5.58 -18.27
N GLY A 35 -5.46 5.36 -17.80
CA GLY A 35 -4.59 4.29 -18.24
C GLY A 35 -3.78 4.61 -19.52
N PRO A 36 -3.18 3.58 -20.17
CA PRO A 36 -3.25 2.18 -19.77
C PRO A 36 -2.56 1.92 -18.42
N TRP A 37 -3.23 1.14 -17.58
CA TRP A 37 -2.66 0.64 -16.32
C TRP A 37 -1.77 -0.56 -16.57
N SER A 38 -0.75 -0.75 -15.74
CA SER A 38 0.03 -2.00 -15.71
C SER A 38 -0.82 -3.15 -15.14
N ASP A 39 -0.38 -4.38 -15.39
CA ASP A 39 -0.81 -5.52 -14.57
C ASP A 39 -0.55 -5.23 -13.08
N PHE A 40 -1.41 -5.77 -12.23
CA PHE A 40 -1.26 -5.73 -10.79
C PHE A 40 -0.10 -6.60 -10.32
N ARG A 41 0.62 -6.15 -9.30
CA ARG A 41 1.76 -6.88 -8.69
C ARG A 41 1.75 -6.71 -7.17
N PRO A 42 2.22 -7.70 -6.39
CA PRO A 42 2.41 -7.51 -4.96
C PRO A 42 3.54 -6.51 -4.72
N PHE A 43 3.41 -5.69 -3.68
CA PHE A 43 4.46 -4.77 -3.21
C PHE A 43 5.11 -5.23 -1.89
N THR A 44 4.71 -6.40 -1.39
CA THR A 44 5.27 -7.14 -0.26
C THR A 44 5.69 -8.54 -0.73
N PRO A 45 6.43 -9.33 0.09
CA PRO A 45 6.66 -10.75 -0.19
C PRO A 45 5.34 -11.52 -0.29
N GLU A 46 5.25 -12.42 -1.29
CA GLU A 46 4.10 -13.33 -1.46
C GLU A 46 3.89 -14.20 -0.20
N GLY A 47 2.64 -14.34 0.23
CA GLY A 47 2.25 -15.01 1.47
C GLY A 47 2.52 -14.22 2.76
N SER A 48 2.98 -12.96 2.67
CA SER A 48 3.13 -12.11 3.86
C SER A 48 1.81 -11.55 4.39
N HIS A 49 0.75 -11.59 3.56
CA HIS A 49 -0.55 -10.98 3.81
C HIS A 49 -0.41 -9.49 4.15
N THR A 50 0.47 -8.81 3.40
CA THR A 50 0.87 -7.41 3.63
C THR A 50 1.29 -7.13 5.08
N TYR A 51 2.05 -8.06 5.67
CA TYR A 51 2.46 -8.05 7.09
C TYR A 51 1.31 -8.07 8.10
N GLN A 52 0.26 -8.84 7.78
CA GLN A 52 -0.97 -8.93 8.56
C GLN A 52 -1.63 -7.55 8.74
N SER A 53 -1.82 -6.85 7.62
CA SER A 53 -2.67 -5.66 7.52
C SER A 53 -3.36 -5.55 6.15
N GLN A 54 -4.35 -4.67 6.06
CA GLN A 54 -4.98 -4.25 4.80
C GLN A 54 -4.64 -2.77 4.56
N CYS A 55 -4.18 -2.41 3.36
CA CYS A 55 -3.80 -1.06 2.99
C CYS A 55 -5.00 -0.09 3.07
N ASP A 56 -4.86 0.97 3.85
CA ASP A 56 -5.80 2.11 3.86
C ASP A 56 -5.27 3.23 2.95
N VAL A 57 -4.08 3.76 3.26
CA VAL A 57 -3.54 4.94 2.58
C VAL A 57 -2.01 4.93 2.47
N ILE A 58 -1.50 5.52 1.38
CA ILE A 58 -0.11 5.96 1.28
C ILE A 58 -0.05 7.47 1.42
N VAL A 59 0.74 7.95 2.38
CA VAL A 59 0.90 9.37 2.68
C VAL A 59 2.26 9.87 2.19
N PRO A 60 2.34 10.88 1.30
CA PRO A 60 3.59 11.56 1.00
C PRO A 60 4.08 12.33 2.24
N LEU A 61 5.35 12.14 2.61
CA LEU A 61 5.94 12.74 3.81
C LEU A 61 6.74 14.02 3.53
N ASP A 62 7.00 14.33 2.26
CA ASP A 62 7.76 15.49 1.81
C ASP A 62 7.41 15.93 0.38
N GLY A 63 8.25 16.80 -0.19
CA GLY A 63 7.97 17.51 -1.43
C GLY A 63 7.24 18.83 -1.20
N ASP A 64 7.23 19.69 -2.22
CA ASP A 64 6.42 20.93 -2.22
C ASP A 64 4.91 20.61 -2.35
N ASP A 65 4.59 19.44 -2.90
CA ASP A 65 3.24 18.87 -2.97
C ASP A 65 3.29 17.33 -3.04
N GLN A 66 2.10 16.71 -2.96
CA GLN A 66 1.87 15.26 -3.05
C GLN A 66 2.36 14.57 -4.34
N TRP A 67 2.71 15.33 -5.40
CA TRP A 67 3.15 14.82 -6.70
C TRP A 67 4.67 14.82 -6.85
N HIS A 68 5.39 15.49 -5.96
CA HIS A 68 6.84 15.66 -5.97
C HIS A 68 7.53 15.12 -4.69
N ALA A 69 6.80 14.34 -3.90
CA ALA A 69 7.33 13.63 -2.75
C ALA A 69 8.38 12.57 -3.14
N SER A 70 9.35 12.37 -2.26
CA SER A 70 10.39 11.33 -2.35
C SER A 70 10.27 10.26 -1.26
N ARG A 71 9.63 10.59 -0.14
CA ARG A 71 9.35 9.67 0.97
C ARG A 71 7.85 9.48 1.14
N PHE A 72 7.47 8.24 1.44
CA PHE A 72 6.07 7.82 1.54
C PHE A 72 5.90 6.89 2.74
N LEU A 73 4.77 7.03 3.41
CA LEU A 73 4.34 6.19 4.53
C LEU A 73 3.19 5.29 4.09
N TYR A 74 3.36 3.98 4.23
CA TYR A 74 2.24 3.04 4.23
C TYR A 74 1.52 3.10 5.57
N VAL A 75 0.18 3.16 5.52
CA VAL A 75 -0.71 2.94 6.65
C VAL A 75 -1.70 1.85 6.25
N GLY A 76 -1.80 0.81 7.07
CA GLY A 76 -2.79 -0.24 6.91
C GLY A 76 -3.33 -0.75 8.23
N ASP A 77 -4.57 -1.21 8.21
CA ASP A 77 -5.29 -1.71 9.39
C ASP A 77 -5.00 -3.18 9.62
N ARG A 78 -4.66 -3.54 10.86
CA ARG A 78 -4.72 -4.91 11.39
C ARG A 78 -6.04 -5.06 12.14
N TRP A 79 -7.08 -5.41 11.39
CA TRP A 79 -8.44 -5.52 11.90
C TRP A 79 -8.57 -6.53 13.03
N ASN A 80 -9.14 -6.09 14.14
CA ASN A 80 -9.66 -6.97 15.19
C ASN A 80 -11.19 -6.98 15.12
N PRO A 81 -11.83 -7.96 14.45
CA PRO A 81 -13.27 -7.95 14.23
C PRO A 81 -14.10 -8.10 15.50
N ASP A 82 -13.52 -8.67 16.58
CA ASP A 82 -14.17 -8.81 17.88
C ASP A 82 -14.07 -7.53 18.75
N ASP A 83 -13.14 -6.62 18.42
CA ASP A 83 -12.94 -5.34 19.12
C ASP A 83 -12.36 -4.27 18.18
N LEU A 84 -13.20 -3.81 17.24
CA LEU A 84 -12.81 -2.91 16.15
C LEU A 84 -12.12 -1.63 16.64
N GLY A 85 -12.50 -1.11 17.80
CA GLY A 85 -11.93 0.11 18.40
C GLY A 85 -10.48 -0.04 18.88
N ASN A 86 -9.98 -1.27 19.01
CA ASN A 86 -8.61 -1.61 19.34
C ASN A 86 -7.90 -2.35 18.19
N SER A 87 -8.35 -2.16 16.93
CA SER A 87 -7.58 -2.59 15.75
C SER A 87 -6.26 -1.81 15.69
N GLU A 88 -5.15 -2.49 15.39
CA GLU A 88 -3.83 -1.87 15.33
C GLU A 88 -3.57 -1.25 13.95
N LEU A 89 -2.71 -0.22 13.88
CA LEU A 89 -2.18 0.28 12.62
C LEU A 89 -0.79 -0.32 12.37
N VAL A 90 -0.60 -0.90 11.18
CA VAL A 90 0.73 -1.15 10.62
C VAL A 90 1.15 0.09 9.84
N THR A 91 2.18 0.76 10.35
CA THR A 91 2.79 1.92 9.70
C THR A 91 4.23 1.60 9.35
N LEU A 92 4.65 1.87 8.12
CA LEU A 92 5.95 1.46 7.58
C LEU A 92 6.38 2.39 6.42
N PRO A 93 7.68 2.74 6.27
CA PRO A 93 8.17 3.43 5.09
C PRO A 93 7.95 2.56 3.84
N ILE A 94 7.42 3.16 2.77
CA ILE A 94 7.25 2.47 1.48
C ILE A 94 8.16 3.10 0.42
N ALA A 95 9.03 2.30 -0.18
CA ALA A 95 9.89 2.74 -1.25
C ALA A 95 9.07 2.82 -2.55
N ILE A 96 8.93 4.02 -3.13
CA ILE A 96 8.26 4.24 -4.42
C ILE A 96 9.21 4.95 -5.36
N HIS A 97 9.66 4.25 -6.41
CA HIS A 97 10.56 4.79 -7.43
C HIS A 97 10.30 4.13 -8.79
N GLU A 98 10.42 4.88 -9.88
CA GLU A 98 10.38 4.35 -11.26
C GLU A 98 9.28 3.29 -11.53
N ARG A 99 8.04 3.57 -11.09
CA ARG A 99 6.85 2.70 -11.19
C ARG A 99 6.88 1.40 -10.38
N HIS A 100 7.82 1.26 -9.45
CA HIS A 100 7.88 0.16 -8.50
C HIS A 100 7.52 0.68 -7.10
N ALA A 101 6.80 -0.15 -6.35
CA ALA A 101 6.54 0.05 -4.93
C ALA A 101 7.06 -1.19 -4.18
N ALA A 102 7.74 -0.98 -3.06
CA ALA A 102 8.24 -2.05 -2.19
C ALA A 102 8.06 -1.66 -0.72
N LEU A 103 7.36 -2.51 0.02
CA LEU A 103 7.14 -2.40 1.45
C LEU A 103 7.92 -3.51 2.17
N THR A 104 8.84 -3.11 3.05
CA THR A 104 9.69 -4.03 3.83
C THR A 104 9.29 -3.95 5.31
N TRP A 105 9.27 -5.09 6.01
CA TRP A 105 8.99 -5.08 7.44
C TRP A 105 10.15 -4.45 8.22
N HIS A 106 9.80 -3.58 9.17
CA HIS A 106 10.72 -3.00 10.15
C HIS A 106 10.04 -3.04 11.52
N ASP A 107 10.66 -3.68 12.51
CA ASP A 107 10.15 -3.71 13.91
C ASP A 107 10.11 -2.31 14.55
N SER A 108 10.90 -1.38 14.02
CA SER A 108 10.91 0.04 14.35
C SER A 108 11.48 0.84 13.17
N TRP A 109 10.95 2.03 12.91
CA TRP A 109 11.43 2.93 11.86
C TRP A 109 11.34 4.40 12.33
N ASP A 110 12.04 5.30 11.63
CA ASP A 110 11.90 6.75 11.76
C ASP A 110 11.72 7.39 10.38
N ASN A 111 11.46 8.69 10.32
CA ASN A 111 11.22 9.39 9.06
C ASN A 111 12.49 9.64 8.21
N GLY A 112 13.64 9.09 8.61
CA GLY A 112 14.91 9.13 7.87
C GLY A 112 15.21 7.87 7.06
N LEU A 113 14.39 6.82 7.19
CA LEU A 113 14.37 5.62 6.32
C LEU A 113 13.59 5.88 5.02
#